data_AF-A0A8H4P351-F1
#
_entry.id   AF-A0A8H4P351-F1
#
_cell.length_a   1.000
_cell.length_b   1.000
_cell.length_c   1.000
_cell.angle_alpha   90.00
_cell.angle_beta   90.00
_cell.angle_gamma   90.00
#
_symmetry.space_group_name_H-M   'P 1'
#
loop_
_entity.id
_entity.type
_entity.pdbx_description
1 polymer ?
#
loop_
_entity_poly.entity_id
_entity_poly.type
_entity_poly.pdbx_seq_one_letter_code
_entity_poly.pdbx_strand_id
1 'polypeptide(L)'
;MTESMNPNPEDVRTIATRVLRSPCHFIHNTDTNPYSSGEYTVYALETSGNTRVAIRIPKNRISAHAAFLLNREAEFRRRIDNARIPLFQPLITFSYSHENLLGAPFLAAGWTDGTPLP
;
A
#
# COMPACT_ATOMS: atom_id res chain seq x y z
N MET A 1 -5.30 5.54 -24.65
CA MET A 1 -5.48 6.17 -23.32
C MET A 1 -6.21 5.17 -22.45
N THR A 2 -5.49 4.40 -21.63
CA THR A 2 -6.11 3.49 -20.66
C THR A 2 -6.31 4.29 -19.39
N GLU A 3 -7.54 4.75 -19.13
CA GLU A 3 -7.89 5.29 -17.82
C GLU A 3 -7.58 4.23 -16.76
N SER A 4 -6.59 4.52 -15.92
CA SER A 4 -6.35 3.74 -14.72
C SER A 4 -7.48 4.01 -13.74
N MET A 5 -8.63 3.35 -13.89
CA MET A 5 -9.70 3.40 -12.89
C MET A 5 -9.11 3.03 -11.54
N ASN A 6 -9.29 3.89 -10.55
CA ASN A 6 -8.90 3.57 -9.17
C ASN A 6 -9.58 2.29 -8.70
N PRO A 7 -8.91 1.44 -7.88
CA PRO A 7 -9.55 0.24 -7.38
C PRO A 7 -10.72 0.68 -6.52
N ASN A 8 -11.75 -0.16 -6.43
CA ASN A 8 -12.88 0.10 -5.57
C ASN A 8 -12.37 0.30 -4.12
N PRO A 9 -12.69 1.43 -3.45
CA PRO A 9 -12.27 1.67 -2.06
C PRO A 9 -12.68 0.54 -1.10
N GLU A 10 -13.80 -0.13 -1.35
CA GLU A 10 -14.25 -1.26 -0.53
C GLU A 10 -13.28 -2.46 -0.59
N ASP A 11 -12.69 -2.73 -1.77
CA ASP A 11 -11.70 -3.79 -1.94
C ASP A 11 -10.39 -3.42 -1.22
N VAL A 12 -9.99 -2.15 -1.29
CA VAL A 12 -8.83 -1.62 -0.56
C VAL A 12 -9.03 -1.77 0.96
N ARG A 13 -10.21 -1.40 1.48
CA ARG A 13 -10.57 -1.58 2.90
C ARG A 13 -10.59 -3.04 3.30
N THR A 14 -11.09 -3.92 2.45
CA THR A 14 -11.11 -5.37 2.68
C THR A 14 -9.69 -5.93 2.75
N ILE A 15 -8.80 -5.53 1.84
CA ILE A 15 -7.39 -5.91 1.90
C ILE A 15 -6.74 -5.41 3.19
N ALA A 16 -6.89 -4.14 3.55
CA ALA A 16 -6.33 -3.60 4.79
C ALA A 16 -6.84 -4.34 6.03
N THR A 17 -8.14 -4.64 6.07
CA THR A 17 -8.77 -5.41 7.16
C THR A 17 -8.16 -6.81 7.29
N ARG A 18 -7.89 -7.48 6.16
CA ARG A 18 -7.21 -8.78 6.16
C ARG A 18 -5.75 -8.68 6.60
N VAL A 19 -5.03 -7.65 6.14
CA VAL A 19 -3.63 -7.39 6.49
C VAL A 19 -3.47 -7.14 7.98
N LEU A 20 -4.31 -6.30 8.57
CA LEU A 20 -4.26 -5.94 9.99
C LEU A 20 -5.08 -6.87 10.89
N ARG A 21 -5.84 -7.82 10.32
CA ARG A 21 -6.75 -8.74 11.03
C ARG A 21 -7.74 -8.02 11.96
N SER A 22 -8.13 -6.81 11.57
CA SER A 22 -9.04 -5.95 12.32
C SER A 22 -9.77 -5.03 11.36
N PRO A 23 -11.07 -4.70 11.59
CA PRO A 23 -11.78 -3.73 10.78
C PRO A 23 -11.00 -2.43 10.62
N CYS A 24 -10.84 -2.00 9.38
CA CYS A 24 -10.14 -0.77 9.01
C CYS A 24 -11.12 0.25 8.45
N HIS A 25 -10.81 1.53 8.63
CA HIS A 25 -11.49 2.64 7.98
C HIS A 25 -10.46 3.56 7.31
N PHE A 26 -10.88 4.28 6.29
CA PHE A 26 -10.00 5.24 5.62
C PHE A 26 -9.74 6.44 6.52
N ILE A 27 -8.50 6.94 6.45
CA ILE A 27 -8.11 8.20 7.07
C ILE A 27 -7.68 9.20 5.99
N HIS A 28 -7.70 10.48 6.36
CA HIS A 28 -7.32 11.61 5.50
C HIS A 28 -8.09 11.69 4.17
N ASN A 29 -9.32 11.14 4.12
CA ASN A 29 -10.17 11.09 2.92
C ASN A 29 -9.50 10.41 1.71
N THR A 30 -8.62 9.43 1.97
CA THR A 30 -7.91 8.72 0.89
C THR A 30 -8.79 7.74 0.10
N ASP A 31 -10.02 7.49 0.56
CA ASP A 31 -11.06 6.78 -0.17
C ASP A 31 -11.48 7.52 -1.45
N THR A 32 -11.55 8.85 -1.38
CA THR A 32 -11.95 9.73 -2.48
C THR A 32 -10.77 10.42 -3.14
N ASN A 33 -9.75 10.79 -2.36
CA ASN A 33 -8.56 11.46 -2.84
C ASN A 33 -7.28 10.75 -2.35
N PRO A 34 -6.93 9.59 -2.93
CA PRO A 34 -5.73 8.86 -2.52
C PRO A 34 -4.47 9.67 -2.80
N TYR A 35 -3.43 9.44 -2.01
CA TYR A 35 -2.16 10.11 -2.23
C TYR A 35 -1.49 9.60 -3.51
N SER A 36 -0.90 10.53 -4.25
CA SER A 36 -0.07 10.25 -5.42
C SER A 36 1.39 10.27 -4.98
N SER A 37 2.02 9.10 -4.89
CA SER A 37 3.42 8.96 -4.43
C SER A 37 4.26 8.29 -5.51
N GLY A 38 4.97 9.09 -6.31
CA GLY A 38 5.77 8.60 -7.44
C GLY A 38 4.93 7.70 -8.36
N GLU A 39 5.30 6.43 -8.46
CA GLU A 39 4.65 5.41 -9.28
C GLU A 39 3.43 4.73 -8.62
N TYR A 40 3.02 5.16 -7.43
CA TYR A 40 1.94 4.54 -6.65
C TYR A 40 0.77 5.48 -6.39
N THR A 41 -0.43 4.89 -6.40
CA THR A 41 -1.61 5.41 -5.70
C THR A 41 -1.62 4.82 -4.30
N VAL A 42 -1.74 5.66 -3.27
CA VAL A 42 -1.61 5.26 -1.87
C VAL A 42 -2.86 5.58 -1.09
N TYR A 43 -3.40 4.56 -0.42
CA TYR A 43 -4.55 4.64 0.47
C TYR A 43 -4.08 4.50 1.91
N ALA A 44 -4.58 5.33 2.80
CA ALA A 44 -4.25 5.31 4.21
C ALA A 44 -5.45 4.80 5.01
N LEU A 45 -5.24 3.77 5.82
CA LEU A 45 -6.29 3.16 6.64
C LEU A 45 -5.82 2.95 8.07
N GLU A 46 -6.77 2.93 8.99
CA GLU A 46 -6.56 2.79 10.43
C GLU A 46 -7.58 1.81 11.04
N THR A 47 -7.15 1.04 12.04
CA THR A 47 -8.03 0.24 12.89
C THR A 47 -8.57 1.05 14.07
N SER A 48 -9.61 0.59 14.75
CA SER A 48 -10.07 1.23 16.01
C SER A 48 -9.01 1.24 17.13
N GLY A 49 -7.97 0.40 17.01
CA GLY A 49 -6.82 0.37 17.91
C GLY A 49 -5.66 1.29 17.49
N ASN A 50 -5.89 2.24 16.58
CA ASN A 50 -4.90 3.18 16.04
C ASN A 50 -3.71 2.51 15.30
N THR A 51 -3.88 1.27 14.84
CA THR A 51 -2.90 0.64 13.95
C THR A 51 -3.15 1.11 12.53
N ARG A 52 -2.15 1.77 11.93
CA ARG A 52 -2.25 2.36 10.59
C ARG A 52 -1.49 1.55 9.55
N VAL A 53 -2.04 1.51 8.33
CA VAL A 53 -1.44 0.87 7.15
C VAL A 53 -1.59 1.76 5.93
N ALA A 54 -0.54 1.77 5.09
CA ALA A 54 -0.58 2.32 3.76
C ALA A 54 -0.70 1.18 2.73
N ILE A 55 -1.79 1.16 1.96
CA ILE A 55 -1.96 0.28 0.80
C ILE A 55 -1.49 1.02 -0.44
N ARG A 56 -0.42 0.53 -1.07
CA ARG A 56 0.22 1.14 -2.24
C ARG A 56 -0.02 0.27 -3.46
N ILE A 57 -0.60 0.86 -4.50
CA ILE A 57 -0.97 0.17 -5.74
C ILE A 57 -0.28 0.89 -6.89
N PRO A 58 0.49 0.20 -7.75
CA PRO A 58 1.14 0.84 -8.89
C PRO A 58 0.11 1.57 -9.77
N LYS A 59 0.48 2.75 -10.27
CA LYS A 59 -0.35 3.49 -11.24
C LYS A 59 -0.50 2.70 -12.55
N ASN A 60 0.57 2.05 -12.99
CA ASN A 60 0.55 1.15 -14.14
C ASN A 60 0.27 -0.30 -13.71
N ARG A 61 -1.00 -0.64 -13.51
CA ARG A 61 -1.43 -1.91 -12.89
C ARG A 61 -1.24 -3.15 -13.76
N ILE A 62 -1.35 -3.01 -15.08
CA ILE A 62 -1.38 -4.15 -16.02
C ILE A 62 0.03 -4.55 -16.46
N SER A 63 1.02 -3.69 -16.22
CA SER A 63 2.38 -3.92 -16.67
C SER A 63 3.07 -5.03 -15.87
N ALA A 64 3.55 -6.07 -16.57
CA ALA A 64 4.44 -7.07 -15.98
C ALA A 64 5.71 -6.45 -15.38
N HIS A 65 6.15 -5.31 -15.93
CA HIS A 65 7.27 -4.54 -15.37
C HIS A 65 6.93 -3.96 -13.98
N ALA A 66 5.69 -3.50 -13.76
CA ALA A 66 5.28 -3.00 -12.45
C ALA A 66 5.27 -4.11 -11.39
N ALA A 67 4.82 -5.32 -11.75
CA ALA A 67 4.88 -6.47 -10.86
C ALA A 67 6.33 -6.87 -10.51
N PHE A 68 7.23 -6.87 -11.51
CA PHE A 68 8.65 -7.13 -11.29
C PHE A 68 9.30 -6.09 -10.36
N LEU A 69 9.06 -4.80 -10.60
CA LEU A 69 9.58 -3.71 -9.77
C LEU A 69 9.05 -3.78 -8.34
N LEU A 70 7.76 -4.09 -8.17
CA LEU A 70 7.16 -4.26 -6.84
C LEU A 70 7.78 -5.43 -6.08
N ASN A 71 8.01 -6.57 -6.75
CA ASN A 71 8.69 -7.71 -6.14
C ASN A 71 10.11 -7.35 -5.70
N ARG A 72 10.87 -6.64 -6.55
CA ARG A 72 12.19 -6.11 -6.18
C ARG A 72 12.13 -5.15 -5.00
N GLU A 73 11.18 -4.22 -4.99
CA GLU A 73 10.98 -3.31 -3.86
C GLU A 73 10.71 -4.10 -2.57
N ALA A 74 9.83 -5.10 -2.62
CA ALA A 74 9.53 -5.95 -1.47
C ALA A 74 10.76 -6.71 -0.95
N GLU A 75 11.62 -7.23 -1.83
CA GLU A 75 12.90 -7.85 -1.45
C GLU A 75 13.81 -6.88 -0.70
N PHE A 76 13.96 -5.64 -1.19
CA PHE A 76 14.78 -4.63 -0.53
C PHE A 76 14.20 -4.23 0.83
N ARG A 77 12.88 -4.00 0.90
CA ARG A 77 12.20 -3.65 2.16
C ARG A 77 12.37 -4.73 3.22
N ARG A 78 12.24 -6.01 2.86
CA ARG A 78 12.52 -7.12 3.80
C ARG A 78 13.94 -7.10 4.35
N ARG A 79 14.93 -6.77 3.51
CA ARG A 79 16.33 -6.65 3.96
C ARG A 79 16.51 -5.47 4.92
N ILE A 80 15.84 -4.34 4.65
CA ILE A 80 15.82 -3.17 5.52
C ILE A 80 15.18 -3.50 6.87
N ASP A 81 14.03 -4.17 6.87
CA ASP A 81 13.33 -4.61 8.08
C ASP A 81 14.18 -5.58 8.91
N ASN A 82 14.85 -6.54 8.26
CA ASN A 82 15.78 -7.47 8.92
C ASN A 82 16.99 -6.75 9.53
N ALA A 83 17.47 -5.69 8.88
CA ALA A 83 18.55 -4.85 9.39
C ALA A 83 18.10 -3.88 10.49
N ARG A 84 16.78 -3.81 10.77
CA ARG A 84 16.17 -2.93 11.78
C ARG A 84 16.58 -1.46 11.61
N ILE A 85 16.67 -1.00 10.36
CA ILE A 85 16.98 0.40 10.08
C ILE A 85 15.83 1.27 10.64
N PRO A 86 16.12 2.21 11.55
CA PRO A 86 15.10 3.02 12.19
C PRO A 86 14.39 3.93 11.18
N LEU A 87 13.17 4.36 11.52
CA LEU A 87 12.35 5.30 10.75
C LEU A 87 11.91 4.80 9.36
N PHE A 88 12.25 3.57 8.99
CA PHE A 88 11.74 2.97 7.76
C PHE A 88 10.38 2.33 8.00
N GLN A 89 9.45 2.55 7.06
CA GLN A 89 8.12 1.94 7.11
C GLN A 89 8.22 0.42 6.94
N PRO A 90 7.81 -0.38 7.93
CA PRO A 90 7.94 -1.83 7.84
C PRO A 90 7.05 -2.39 6.74
N LEU A 91 7.55 -3.36 5.98
CA LEU A 91 6.72 -4.09 5.03
C LEU A 91 5.87 -5.12 5.79
N ILE A 92 4.55 -4.93 5.78
CA ILE A 92 3.62 -5.88 6.41
C ILE A 92 3.38 -7.06 5.47
N THR A 93 3.01 -6.78 4.22
CA THR A 93 2.84 -7.80 3.19
C THR A 93 2.85 -7.19 1.79
N PHE A 94 2.84 -8.03 0.76
CA PHE A 94 2.70 -7.63 -0.63
C PHE A 94 2.08 -8.74 -1.48
N SER A 95 1.57 -8.37 -2.64
CA SER A 95 1.22 -9.30 -3.72
C SER A 95 1.74 -8.75 -5.04
N TYR A 96 2.42 -9.59 -5.81
CA TYR A 96 2.77 -9.30 -7.20
C TYR A 96 1.76 -9.87 -8.20
N SER A 97 0.80 -10.68 -7.74
CA SER A 97 -0.21 -11.33 -8.58
C SER A 97 -1.41 -10.41 -8.79
N HIS A 98 -2.03 -10.48 -9.97
CA HIS A 98 -3.33 -9.86 -10.27
C HIS A 98 -4.52 -10.68 -9.75
N GLU A 99 -4.29 -11.92 -9.30
CA GLU A 99 -5.28 -12.81 -8.71
C GLU A 99 -5.59 -12.43 -7.25
N ASN A 100 -6.01 -11.18 -7.04
CA ASN A 100 -6.43 -10.66 -5.75
C ASN A 100 -7.59 -9.68 -5.91
N LEU A 101 -8.20 -9.26 -4.80
CA LEU A 101 -9.39 -8.38 -4.82
C LEU A 101 -9.17 -7.07 -5.57
N LEU A 102 -7.94 -6.54 -5.61
CA LEU A 102 -7.61 -5.28 -6.28
C LEU A 102 -7.38 -5.44 -7.78
N GLY A 103 -7.31 -6.68 -8.29
CA GLY A 103 -6.96 -6.97 -9.68
C GLY A 103 -5.58 -6.44 -10.09
N ALA A 104 -4.69 -6.18 -9.12
CA ALA A 104 -3.43 -5.50 -9.34
C ALA A 104 -2.39 -5.85 -8.25
N PRO A 105 -1.08 -5.77 -8.57
CA PRO A 105 -0.03 -5.85 -7.57
C PRO A 105 -0.19 -4.76 -6.48
N PHE A 106 0.21 -5.05 -5.23
CA PHE A 106 0.17 -4.07 -4.15
C PHE A 106 1.23 -4.32 -3.07
N LEU A 107 1.58 -3.26 -2.34
CA LEU A 107 2.35 -3.31 -1.09
C LEU A 107 1.46 -2.84 0.05
N ALA A 108 1.54 -3.51 1.20
CA ALA A 108 1.00 -3.01 2.46
C ALA A 108 2.17 -2.70 3.40
N ALA A 109 2.33 -1.42 3.71
CA ALA A 109 3.40 -0.94 4.60
C ALA A 109 2.81 -0.35 5.88
N GLY A 110 3.54 -0.49 6.99
CA GLY A 110 3.22 0.22 8.22
C GLY A 110 3.27 1.73 8.00
N TRP A 111 2.48 2.44 8.78
CA TRP A 111 2.51 3.90 8.78
C TRP A 111 3.67 4.42 9.63
N THR A 112 4.21 5.58 9.25
CA THR A 112 5.18 6.30 10.06
C THR A 112 4.77 7.76 10.04
N ASP A 113 4.52 8.32 11.22
CA ASP A 113 4.23 9.73 11.35
C ASP A 113 5.53 10.51 11.11
N GLY A 114 5.52 11.34 10.07
CA GLY A 114 6.63 12.22 9.73
C GLY A 114 6.24 13.68 9.98
N THR A 115 7.24 14.49 10.31
CA THR A 115 7.13 15.94 10.22
C THR A 115 7.64 16.40 8.87
N PRO A 116 7.03 17.42 8.24
CA PRO A 116 7.60 18.05 7.05
C PRO A 116 9.05 18.46 7.31
N LEU A 117 9.93 18.17 6.36
CA LEU A 117 11.28 18.68 6.41
C LEU A 117 11.24 20.20 6.12
N PRO A 118 12.07 21.00 6.82
CA PRO A 118 12.15 22.44 6.61
C PRO A 118 12.67 22.80 5.22
#